data_AF-M6FTJ1-F1
#
_entry.id   AF-M6FTJ1-F1
#
_cell.length_a   1.000
_cell.length_b   1.000
_cell.length_c   1.000
_cell.angle_alpha   90.00
_cell.angle_beta   90.00
_cell.angle_gamma   90.00
#
_symmetry.space_group_name_H-M   'P 1'
#
loop_
_entity.id
_entity.type
_entity.pdbx_description
1 polymer ?
#
loop_
_entity_poly.entity_id
_entity_poly.type
_entity_poly.pdbx_seq_one_letter_code
_entity_poly.pdbx_strand_id
1 'polypeptide(L)' 'MTGIIYRMKTGCQWRAIPNEFGSGQTCHRRFQEWERQEYSKRYINAF' A
#
# COMPACT_ATOMS: atom_id res chain seq x y z
N MET A 1 -2.76 4.33 6.49
CA MET A 1 -2.46 4.95 5.17
C MET A 1 -0.95 5.07 4.96
N THR A 2 -0.17 5.34 6.01
CA THR A 2 1.29 5.51 6.00
C THR A 2 2.09 4.30 5.50
N GLY A 3 1.69 3.07 5.84
CA GLY A 3 2.41 1.85 5.39
C GLY A 3 2.32 1.57 3.89
N ILE A 4 1.22 1.96 3.23
CA ILE A 4 1.07 1.82 1.77
C ILE A 4 2.01 2.79 1.05
N ILE A 5 2.07 4.04 1.51
CA ILE A 5 2.97 5.07 0.96
C ILE A 5 4.43 4.69 1.19
N TYR A 6 4.76 4.19 2.38
CA TYR A 6 6.11 3.70 2.69
C TYR A 6 6.55 2.63 1.70
N ARG A 7 5.69 1.63 1.45
CA ARG A 7 5.94 0.57 0.47
C ARG A 7 6.07 1.11 -0.95
N MET A 8 5.25 2.09 -1.35
CA MET A 8 5.38 2.74 -2.66
C MET A 8 6.72 3.46 -2.82
N LYS A 9 7.24 4.08 -1.76
CA LYS A 9 8.54 4.77 -1.79
C LYS A 9 9.74 3.83 -1.74
N THR A 10 9.65 2.74 -1.01
CA THR A 10 10.79 1.81 -0.80
C THR A 10 10.74 0.57 -1.68
N GLY A 11 9.59 0.24 -2.28
CA GLY A 11 9.38 -1.01 -3.03
C GLY A 11 9.41 -2.27 -2.16
N CYS A 12 9.41 -2.14 -0.83
CA CYS A 12 9.56 -3.27 0.08
C CYS A 12 8.37 -4.25 0.00
N GLN A 13 8.57 -5.47 0.45
CA GLN A 13 7.48 -6.43 0.59
C GLN A 13 6.49 -5.96 1.68
N TRP A 14 5.21 -6.32 1.55
CA TRP A 14 4.18 -5.95 2.54
C TRP A 14 4.53 -6.42 3.97
N ARG A 15 5.14 -7.60 4.11
CA ARG A 15 5.59 -8.15 5.40
C ARG A 15 6.81 -7.44 5.99
N ALA A 16 7.55 -6.71 5.16
CA ALA A 16 8.73 -5.94 5.57
C ALA A 16 8.36 -4.50 5.99
N ILE A 17 7.09 -4.13 5.93
CA ILE A 17 6.62 -2.84 6.43
C ILE A 17 6.81 -2.79 7.96
N PRO A 18 7.50 -1.76 8.49
CA PRO A 18 7.65 -1.58 9.93
C PRO A 18 6.30 -1.58 10.67
N ASN A 19 6.25 -2.26 11.82
CA ASN A 19 5.01 -2.38 12.61
C ASN A 19 4.47 -1.03 13.12
N GLU A 20 5.30 0.01 13.18
CA GLU A 20 4.88 1.39 13.49
C GLU A 20 3.81 1.92 12.50
N PHE A 21 3.80 1.41 11.26
CA PHE A 21 2.81 1.77 10.24
C PHE A 21 1.57 0.84 10.25
N GLY A 22 1.53 -0.10 11.19
CA GLY A 22 0.54 -1.17 11.29
C GLY A 22 0.99 -2.45 10.56
N SER A 23 0.18 -3.50 10.69
CA SER A 23 0.54 -4.79 10.08
C SER A 23 0.57 -4.71 8.55
N GLY A 24 1.56 -5.37 7.95
CA GLY A 24 1.67 -5.50 6.49
C GLY A 24 0.41 -6.06 5.83
N GLN A 25 -0.28 -6.98 6.50
CA GLN A 25 -1.55 -7.56 6.03
C GLN A 25 -2.68 -6.53 5.98
N THR A 26 -2.80 -5.69 7.01
CA THR A 26 -3.79 -4.62 7.03
C THR A 26 -3.52 -3.58 5.95
N CYS A 27 -2.24 -3.25 5.71
CA CYS A 27 -1.85 -2.36 4.63
C CYS A 27 -2.18 -2.96 3.26
N HIS A 28 -1.91 -4.25 3.06
CA HIS A 28 -2.21 -4.95 1.82
C HIS A 28 -3.72 -5.00 1.54
N ARG A 29 -4.55 -5.32 2.54
CA ARG A 29 -6.01 -5.33 2.39
C ARG A 29 -6.56 -3.95 2.01
N ARG A 30 -6.11 -2.90 2.70
CA ARG A 30 -6.50 -1.52 2.37
C ARG A 30 -6.03 -1.10 0.98
N PHE A 31 -4.85 -1.56 0.55
CA PHE A 31 -4.35 -1.32 -0.80
C PHE A 31 -5.23 -2.02 -1.85
N GLN A 32 -5.66 -3.26 -1.62
CA GLN A 32 -6.59 -3.96 -2.51
C GLN A 32 -7.97 -3.28 -2.57
N GLU A 33 -8.49 -2.83 -1.42
CA GLU A 33 -9.73 -2.03 -1.36
C GLU A 33 -9.59 -0.72 -2.15
N TRP A 34 -8.40 -0.14 -2.17
CA TRP A 34 -8.10 1.07 -2.93
C TRP A 34 -7.96 0.76 -4.43
N GLU A 35 -7.24 -0.29 -4.82
CA GLU A 35 -7.08 -0.77 -6.21
C GLU A 35 -8.43 -1.10 -6.87
N ARG A 36 -9.37 -1.63 -6.10
CA ARG A 36 -10.74 -1.91 -6.56
C ARG A 36 -11.55 -0.64 -6.83
N GLN A 37 -11.18 0.50 -6.24
CA GLN A 37 -11.81 1.78 -6.57
C GLN A 37 -11.22 2.30 -7.89
N GLU A 38 -12.07 2.56 -8.88
CA GLU A 38 -11.67 2.98 -10.23
C GLU A 38 -10.72 4.17 -10.26
N TYR A 39 -10.85 5.08 -9.30
CA TYR A 39 -9.99 6.27 -9.18
C TYR A 39 -8.51 5.94 -8.91
N SER A 40 -8.18 4.81 -8.27
CA SER A 40 -6.79 4.49 -7.91
C SER A 40 -6.00 3.87 -9.06
N LYS A 41 -6.66 3.23 -10.03
CA LYS A 41 -6.02 2.57 -11.18
C LYS A 41 -5.14 3.54 -11.98
N ARG A 42 -5.54 4.80 -12.07
CA ARG A 42 -4.77 5.86 -12.76
C ARG A 42 -3.49 6.22 -12.00
N TYR A 43 -3.54 6.23 -10.67
CA TYR A 43 -2.40 6.58 -9.82
C TYR A 43 -1.38 5.45 -9.69
N ILE A 44 -1.84 4.19 -9.57
CA ILE A 44 -0.93 3.04 -9.42
C ILE A 44 -0.09 2.81 -10.70
N ASN A 45 -0.63 3.08 -11.90
CA ASN A 45 0.13 3.01 -13.14
C ASN A 45 1.05 4.22 -13.39
N ALA A 46 0.99 5.24 -12.52
CA ALA A 46 1.78 6.47 -12.64
C ALA A 46 2.99 6.51 -11.68
N PHE A 47 3.14 5.51 -10.81
CA PHE A 47 4.31 5.27 -9.96
C PHE A 47 5.07 4.03 -10.46
#